data_AF-A0A970JV00-F1
#
_entry.id   AF-A0A970JV00-F1
#
_cell.length_a   1.000
_cell.length_b   1.000
_cell.length_c   1.000
_cell.angle_alpha   90.00
_cell.angle_beta   90.00
_cell.angle_gamma   90.00
#
_symmetry.space_group_name_H-M   'P 1'
#
loop_
_entity.id
_entity.type
_entity.pdbx_description
1 polymer ?
#
loop_
_entity_poly.entity_id
_entity_poly.type
_entity_poly.pdbx_seq_one_letter_code
_entity_poly.pdbx_strand_id
1 'polypeptide(L)'
;MKDCPSGFANGRARANKPAGPTASPDRIPSSTECRKAVCSRRLAVVLLLFVLYALVLGARGSDAAATIRRDEFITLLFNARGFPMPAGEKSAVNAALDYNLVPLPDGKFSDPVTRLEAIVHAVQSLGLLFEPIALSGCPLPFKDVDSLRPEERGAIAAALYMRPPLLKKTGSNFEPNRRITPSEGKEIAAIVAQAVRELLLTVDLSPYKGMIVRIRREGVCMIAPKWRGVVNGFDTKEDAESFRALMAGSGVDATVDSYNYDWRVRSQLLDRYGGIRAFLDAARAHGREGVVFSSIPSWEKSDTPRFWTMMIFDPALFEIRPLIPGEGLQALAPLSSMFRNGAVAAVNGGFFGTSGKGRGSPIGALMLDGVLASAPIAGRTCLGWNRENRAVFGELAWTGRAYLSGGYMDLNGINKPLKGDGAVLFTSHFGRETPVSTIRTAEALLDGERVTEVRTAGSNPLPEGRSVLAVYGSAARFIEALSPEDTIWTVNNFNDSDQSWMSMTNIVQGGPFLLSNGEVLTESENLGESFTHRRHPRTAVGLTGEGEWFFFVGDGRNALHSVGFTLDELARVLKNAGAMYALNLDGGGSSQIMTEKGLWNVLSDGLERPVSYGLGAFMREPVLHGW
;
A
#
# COMPACT_ATOMS: atom_id res chain seq x y z
N MET A 1 -41.25 -13.83 -20.14
CA MET A 1 -42.21 -13.95 -21.27
C MET A 1 -41.40 -14.21 -22.53
N LYS A 2 -41.66 -15.36 -23.17
CA LYS A 2 -41.58 -15.72 -24.62
C LYS A 2 -40.28 -15.36 -25.37
N ASP A 3 -39.44 -16.29 -25.80
CA ASP A 3 -39.58 -17.40 -26.78
C ASP A 3 -38.97 -17.03 -28.15
N CYS A 4 -37.92 -17.79 -28.52
CA CYS A 4 -37.66 -18.46 -29.83
C CYS A 4 -37.66 -17.64 -31.16
N PRO A 5 -37.06 -18.13 -32.28
CA PRO A 5 -37.04 -19.53 -32.71
C PRO A 5 -35.77 -20.10 -33.38
N SER A 6 -35.86 -21.41 -33.59
CA SER A 6 -34.97 -22.35 -34.28
C SER A 6 -35.34 -22.54 -35.77
N GLY A 7 -34.40 -23.11 -36.55
CA GLY A 7 -34.64 -23.83 -37.81
C GLY A 7 -33.59 -24.96 -37.95
N PHE A 8 -33.96 -26.23 -37.87
CA PHE A 8 -34.46 -27.16 -38.91
C PHE A 8 -33.47 -27.54 -40.03
N ALA A 9 -33.04 -28.81 -40.05
CA ALA A 9 -33.03 -29.66 -41.24
C ALA A 9 -32.93 -31.16 -40.87
N ASN A 10 -33.76 -31.96 -41.54
CA ASN A 10 -34.02 -33.39 -41.37
C ASN A 10 -33.05 -34.29 -42.17
N GLY A 11 -32.93 -35.56 -41.75
CA GLY A 11 -32.47 -36.66 -42.60
C GLY A 11 -32.69 -38.04 -41.96
N ARG A 12 -33.79 -38.72 -42.34
CA ARG A 12 -34.25 -40.05 -41.88
C ARG A 12 -33.58 -41.21 -42.64
N ALA A 13 -33.46 -42.39 -42.00
CA ALA A 13 -33.95 -43.71 -42.48
C ALA A 13 -33.69 -44.81 -41.41
N ARG A 14 -34.73 -45.32 -40.72
CA ARG A 14 -35.39 -46.66 -40.86
C ARG A 14 -34.44 -47.86 -40.64
N ALA A 15 -34.50 -48.57 -39.51
CA ALA A 15 -35.50 -49.54 -39.00
C ALA A 15 -35.26 -51.00 -39.47
N ASN A 16 -34.96 -51.91 -38.52
CA ASN A 16 -35.61 -53.22 -38.40
C ASN A 16 -35.21 -53.96 -37.09
N LYS A 17 -36.23 -54.51 -36.41
CA LYS A 17 -36.27 -55.55 -35.35
C LYS A 17 -36.97 -56.78 -36.00
N PRO A 18 -37.26 -57.94 -35.33
CA PRO A 18 -36.82 -58.53 -34.04
C PRO A 18 -36.52 -60.06 -34.14
N ALA A 19 -36.21 -60.73 -33.01
CA ALA A 19 -36.77 -62.04 -32.54
C ALA A 19 -35.78 -62.85 -31.65
N GLY A 20 -36.30 -63.45 -30.57
CA GLY A 20 -35.58 -64.32 -29.61
C GLY A 20 -35.64 -65.83 -29.96
N PRO A 21 -35.92 -66.71 -28.99
CA PRO A 21 -34.99 -67.46 -28.10
C PRO A 21 -35.03 -68.99 -28.33
N THR A 22 -34.10 -69.79 -27.77
CA THR A 22 -34.34 -71.22 -27.38
C THR A 22 -33.15 -71.86 -26.63
N ALA A 23 -33.44 -72.89 -25.84
CA ALA A 23 -32.61 -73.56 -24.83
C ALA A 23 -32.33 -75.07 -25.11
N SER A 24 -31.51 -75.68 -24.22
CA SER A 24 -31.39 -77.12 -23.81
C SER A 24 -30.44 -78.05 -24.60
N PRO A 25 -30.05 -79.28 -24.14
CA PRO A 25 -30.23 -79.96 -22.82
C PRO A 25 -29.03 -80.80 -22.22
N ASP A 26 -29.20 -81.22 -20.96
CA ASP A 26 -28.86 -82.47 -20.21
C ASP A 26 -27.47 -83.16 -20.13
N ARG A 27 -27.04 -83.47 -18.88
CA ARG A 27 -26.96 -84.84 -18.30
C ARG A 27 -26.53 -84.89 -16.81
N ILE A 28 -27.14 -85.83 -16.06
CA ILE A 28 -26.91 -86.21 -14.65
C ILE A 28 -25.87 -87.36 -14.57
N PRO A 29 -25.15 -87.57 -13.45
CA PRO A 29 -25.52 -88.70 -12.57
C PRO A 29 -25.43 -88.44 -11.04
N SER A 30 -26.18 -89.28 -10.33
CA SER A 30 -26.18 -89.61 -8.88
C SER A 30 -24.80 -90.14 -8.40
N SER A 31 -24.44 -90.41 -7.14
CA SER A 31 -25.11 -90.69 -5.86
C SER A 31 -24.03 -90.79 -4.76
N THR A 32 -24.35 -90.32 -3.55
CA THR A 32 -23.91 -90.92 -2.26
C THR A 32 -22.42 -91.05 -1.93
N GLU A 33 -21.75 -89.95 -1.52
CA GLU A 33 -20.62 -90.01 -0.56
C GLU A 33 -20.19 -88.60 -0.10
N CYS A 34 -20.84 -87.99 0.91
CA CYS A 34 -20.22 -86.90 1.71
C CYS A 34 -21.08 -86.33 2.85
N ARG A 35 -21.86 -87.13 3.60
CA ARG A 35 -22.64 -86.58 4.73
C ARG A 35 -21.83 -86.27 6.01
N LYS A 36 -20.49 -86.29 5.98
CA LYS A 36 -19.65 -85.91 7.13
C LYS A 36 -18.72 -84.70 6.93
N ALA A 37 -18.61 -84.15 5.71
CA ALA A 37 -17.73 -82.99 5.44
C ALA A 37 -18.45 -81.62 5.44
N VAL A 38 -19.79 -81.61 5.43
CA VAL A 38 -20.58 -80.36 5.29
C VAL A 38 -20.83 -79.65 6.62
N CYS A 39 -20.74 -80.35 7.76
CA CYS A 39 -20.96 -79.72 9.07
C CYS A 39 -19.73 -78.94 9.60
N SER A 40 -18.50 -79.41 9.35
CA SER A 40 -17.28 -78.70 9.82
C SER A 40 -16.95 -77.47 8.98
N ARG A 41 -17.25 -77.49 7.67
CA ARG A 41 -17.06 -76.32 6.79
C ARG A 41 -18.07 -75.21 7.05
N ARG A 42 -19.31 -75.51 7.43
CA ARG A 42 -20.29 -74.48 7.82
C ARG A 42 -19.94 -73.81 9.15
N LEU A 43 -19.42 -74.55 10.12
CA LEU A 43 -18.99 -73.98 11.40
C LEU A 43 -17.72 -73.12 11.24
N ALA A 44 -16.77 -73.56 10.42
CA ALA A 44 -15.57 -72.78 10.11
C ALA A 44 -15.86 -71.51 9.31
N VAL A 45 -16.79 -71.54 8.35
CA VAL A 45 -17.22 -70.35 7.60
C VAL A 45 -18.02 -69.40 8.48
N VAL A 46 -18.85 -69.90 9.40
CA VAL A 46 -19.57 -69.05 10.37
C VAL A 46 -18.61 -68.44 11.39
N LEU A 47 -17.60 -69.17 11.89
CA LEU A 47 -16.57 -68.61 12.76
C LEU A 47 -15.69 -67.58 12.03
N LEU A 48 -15.32 -67.84 10.77
CA LEU A 48 -14.54 -66.92 9.96
C LEU A 48 -15.35 -65.65 9.63
N LEU A 49 -16.65 -65.79 9.35
CA LEU A 49 -17.57 -64.66 9.20
C LEU A 49 -17.79 -63.93 10.52
N PHE A 50 -17.83 -64.61 11.67
CA PHE A 50 -17.94 -63.95 12.98
C PHE A 50 -16.65 -63.22 13.37
N VAL A 51 -15.47 -63.76 13.02
CA VAL A 51 -14.17 -63.11 13.22
C VAL A 51 -13.98 -61.96 12.23
N LEU A 52 -14.40 -62.09 10.96
CA LEU A 52 -14.46 -60.98 10.01
C LEU A 52 -15.49 -59.93 10.42
N TYR A 53 -16.65 -60.33 10.95
CA TYR A 53 -17.68 -59.42 11.45
C TYR A 53 -17.25 -58.74 12.76
N ALA A 54 -16.50 -59.43 13.64
CA ALA A 54 -15.88 -58.87 14.84
C ALA A 54 -14.62 -58.03 14.54
N LEU A 55 -13.92 -58.27 13.42
CA LEU A 55 -12.86 -57.38 12.91
C LEU A 55 -13.47 -56.15 12.22
N VAL A 56 -14.61 -56.29 11.55
CA VAL A 56 -15.35 -55.17 10.90
C VAL A 56 -16.13 -54.33 11.93
N LEU A 57 -16.57 -54.91 13.05
CA LEU A 57 -17.18 -54.17 14.17
C LEU A 57 -16.15 -53.72 15.22
N GLY A 58 -15.06 -54.46 15.42
CA GLY A 58 -13.91 -54.08 16.25
C GLY A 58 -13.06 -52.98 15.64
N ALA A 59 -13.12 -52.80 14.30
CA ALA A 59 -12.57 -51.65 13.57
C ALA A 59 -13.60 -50.52 13.37
N ARG A 60 -14.76 -50.57 14.04
CA ARG A 60 -15.75 -49.48 14.11
C ARG A 60 -15.81 -48.85 15.50
N GLY A 61 -14.69 -48.87 16.22
CA GLY A 61 -14.37 -47.72 17.05
C GLY A 61 -14.16 -46.54 16.10
N SER A 62 -15.02 -45.53 16.17
CA SER A 62 -14.78 -44.27 15.51
C SER A 62 -13.49 -43.67 16.06
N ASP A 63 -12.35 -43.94 15.42
CA ASP A 63 -11.19 -43.05 15.49
C ASP A 63 -11.59 -41.77 14.77
N ALA A 64 -12.43 -40.96 15.44
CA ALA A 64 -12.48 -39.55 15.14
C ALA A 64 -11.04 -39.08 15.36
N ALA A 65 -10.29 -38.89 14.26
CA ALA A 65 -8.89 -38.50 14.31
C ALA A 65 -8.75 -37.39 15.35
N ALA A 66 -7.93 -37.64 16.38
CA ALA A 66 -7.79 -36.72 17.49
C ALA A 66 -7.52 -35.32 16.94
N THR A 67 -8.29 -34.33 17.39
CA THR A 67 -8.16 -32.95 16.94
C THR A 67 -7.26 -32.21 17.91
N ILE A 68 -6.35 -31.38 17.41
CA ILE A 68 -5.47 -30.59 18.27
C ILE A 68 -6.27 -29.46 18.94
N ARG A 69 -6.02 -29.25 20.23
CA ARG A 69 -6.61 -28.16 20.99
C ARG A 69 -5.94 -26.84 20.65
N ARG A 70 -6.66 -25.75 20.82
CA ARG A 70 -6.19 -24.41 20.48
C ARG A 70 -4.99 -23.96 21.31
N ASP A 71 -4.98 -24.21 22.62
CA ASP A 71 -3.79 -23.94 23.46
C ASP A 71 -2.56 -24.73 23.04
N GLU A 72 -2.73 -26.00 22.68
CA GLU A 72 -1.66 -26.85 22.17
C GLU A 72 -1.10 -26.29 20.85
N PHE A 73 -1.97 -25.86 19.93
CA PHE A 73 -1.55 -25.27 18.66
C PHE A 73 -0.84 -23.91 18.84
N ILE A 74 -1.37 -23.02 19.69
CA ILE A 74 -0.72 -21.74 20.02
C ILE A 74 0.66 -21.98 20.63
N THR A 75 0.80 -23.00 21.50
CA THR A 75 2.09 -23.40 22.08
C THR A 75 3.08 -23.85 21.01
N LEU A 76 2.63 -24.62 20.00
CA LEU A 76 3.46 -25.00 18.87
C LEU A 76 3.96 -23.77 18.08
N LEU A 77 3.08 -22.81 17.81
CA LEU A 77 3.45 -21.57 17.10
C LEU A 77 4.45 -20.74 17.91
N PHE A 78 4.21 -20.54 19.21
CA PHE A 78 5.13 -19.80 20.08
C PHE A 78 6.53 -20.41 20.07
N ASN A 79 6.62 -21.74 20.21
CA ASN A 79 7.89 -22.47 20.18
C ASN A 79 8.57 -22.39 18.80
N ALA A 80 7.80 -22.51 17.71
CA ALA A 80 8.31 -22.38 16.35
C ALA A 80 8.87 -20.97 16.07
N ARG A 81 8.29 -19.94 16.69
CA ARG A 81 8.76 -18.56 16.58
C ARG A 81 10.00 -18.28 17.41
N GLY A 82 10.30 -19.07 18.44
CA GLY A 82 11.56 -18.99 19.18
C GLY A 82 11.74 -17.72 20.03
N PHE A 83 10.65 -17.04 20.39
CA PHE A 83 10.72 -15.91 21.34
C PHE A 83 11.05 -16.40 22.76
N PRO A 84 11.78 -15.60 23.57
CA PRO A 84 11.94 -15.91 24.97
C PRO A 84 10.61 -15.79 25.71
N MET A 85 10.45 -16.50 26.83
CA MET A 85 9.30 -16.29 27.71
C MET A 85 9.36 -14.89 28.34
N PRO A 86 8.22 -14.16 28.41
CA PRO A 86 8.13 -12.92 29.17
C PRO A 86 8.52 -13.13 30.63
N ALA A 87 9.09 -12.10 31.26
CA ALA A 87 9.48 -12.16 32.66
C ALA A 87 8.27 -12.53 33.55
N GLY A 88 8.42 -13.59 34.34
CA GLY A 88 7.40 -14.11 35.25
C GLY A 88 6.26 -14.90 34.59
N GLU A 89 6.25 -15.07 33.27
CA GLU A 89 5.26 -15.86 32.55
C GLU A 89 5.74 -17.31 32.38
N LYS A 90 4.83 -18.28 32.52
CA LYS A 90 5.08 -19.72 32.38
C LYS A 90 4.22 -20.38 31.31
N SER A 91 3.16 -19.72 30.86
CA SER A 91 2.25 -20.18 29.81
C SER A 91 2.69 -19.64 28.45
N ALA A 92 3.05 -20.54 27.54
CA ALA A 92 3.36 -20.19 26.15
C ALA A 92 2.16 -19.52 25.44
N VAL A 93 0.93 -19.89 25.82
CA VAL A 93 -0.29 -19.27 25.30
C VAL A 93 -0.39 -17.81 25.72
N ASN A 94 -0.17 -17.51 27.00
CA ASN A 94 -0.18 -16.13 27.49
C ASN A 94 0.95 -15.32 26.86
N ALA A 95 2.15 -15.92 26.75
CA ALA A 95 3.29 -15.29 26.10
C ALA A 95 3.00 -14.93 24.63
N ALA A 96 2.36 -15.84 23.88
CA ALA A 96 1.94 -15.58 22.50
C ALA A 96 0.94 -14.42 22.42
N LEU A 97 0.00 -14.33 23.36
CA LEU A 97 -0.98 -13.23 23.42
C LEU A 97 -0.35 -11.91 23.88
N ASP A 98 0.65 -11.94 24.75
CA ASP A 98 1.39 -10.77 25.24
C ASP A 98 2.34 -10.18 24.18
N TYR A 99 2.79 -11.01 23.25
CA TYR A 99 3.56 -10.60 22.08
C TYR A 99 2.71 -10.41 20.81
N ASN A 100 1.38 -10.50 20.92
CA ASN A 100 0.46 -10.38 19.79
C ASN A 100 0.78 -11.33 18.61
N LEU A 101 1.37 -12.50 18.89
CA LEU A 101 1.73 -13.49 17.87
C LEU A 101 0.50 -14.22 17.32
N VAL A 102 -0.62 -14.20 18.03
CA VAL A 102 -1.87 -14.76 17.56
C VAL A 102 -3.01 -13.79 17.91
N PRO A 103 -4.12 -13.80 17.14
CA PRO A 103 -5.35 -13.13 17.54
C PRO A 103 -5.83 -13.61 18.91
N LEU A 104 -6.65 -12.80 19.58
CA LEU A 104 -7.43 -13.30 20.70
C LEU A 104 -8.45 -14.31 20.14
N PRO A 105 -8.46 -15.58 20.57
CA PRO A 105 -9.33 -16.57 19.94
C PRO A 105 -10.79 -16.42 20.35
N ASP A 106 -11.69 -16.76 19.43
CA ASP A 106 -13.10 -16.94 19.74
C ASP A 106 -13.34 -18.28 20.46
N GLY A 107 -13.99 -18.23 21.63
CA GLY A 107 -14.32 -19.43 22.42
C GLY A 107 -13.24 -19.84 23.42
N LYS A 108 -13.20 -21.12 23.79
CA LYS A 108 -12.31 -21.62 24.85
C LYS A 108 -10.97 -22.08 24.26
N PHE A 109 -9.89 -21.91 25.02
CA PHE A 109 -8.59 -22.47 24.67
C PHE A 109 -8.56 -24.00 24.58
N SER A 110 -9.52 -24.67 25.22
CA SER A 110 -9.69 -26.12 25.14
C SER A 110 -10.36 -26.62 23.87
N ASP A 111 -10.95 -25.74 23.07
CA ASP A 111 -11.69 -26.13 21.88
C ASP A 111 -10.73 -26.58 20.75
N PRO A 112 -11.18 -27.45 19.83
CA PRO A 112 -10.39 -27.81 18.65
C PRO A 112 -10.14 -26.62 17.73
N VAL A 113 -8.92 -26.50 17.20
CA VAL A 113 -8.60 -25.47 16.20
C VAL A 113 -9.11 -25.88 14.81
N THR A 114 -9.72 -24.94 14.11
CA THR A 114 -10.16 -25.12 12.71
C THR A 114 -9.02 -24.85 11.73
N ARG A 115 -9.14 -25.33 10.50
CA ARG A 115 -8.16 -25.11 9.45
C ARG A 115 -7.99 -23.64 9.10
N LEU A 116 -9.08 -22.87 9.05
CA LEU A 116 -9.03 -21.43 8.85
C LEU A 116 -8.27 -20.73 9.98
N GLU A 117 -8.67 -21.03 11.22
CA GLU A 117 -8.04 -20.46 12.41
C GLU A 117 -6.54 -20.77 12.46
N ALA A 118 -6.15 -22.01 12.14
CA ALA A 118 -4.75 -22.42 12.11
C ALA A 118 -3.92 -21.59 11.12
N ILE A 119 -4.47 -21.30 9.93
CA ILE A 119 -3.83 -20.47 8.92
C ILE A 119 -3.73 -19.01 9.38
N VAL A 120 -4.83 -18.43 9.90
CA VAL A 120 -4.84 -17.05 10.40
C VAL A 120 -3.81 -16.87 11.52
N HIS A 121 -3.79 -17.79 12.48
CA HIS A 121 -2.84 -17.75 13.61
C HIS A 121 -1.39 -17.91 13.14
N ALA A 122 -1.11 -18.83 12.21
CA ALA A 122 0.22 -19.04 11.68
C ALA A 122 0.74 -17.81 10.91
N VAL A 123 -0.09 -17.22 10.04
CA VAL A 123 0.23 -16.00 9.29
C VAL A 123 0.50 -14.83 10.23
N GLN A 124 -0.38 -14.57 11.20
CA GLN A 124 -0.15 -13.50 12.19
C GLN A 124 1.11 -13.75 13.02
N SER A 125 1.43 -15.00 13.38
CA SER A 125 2.62 -15.31 14.18
C SER A 125 3.92 -14.90 13.48
N LEU A 126 3.94 -14.90 12.15
CA LEU A 126 5.06 -14.44 11.34
C LEU A 126 5.17 -12.91 11.24
N GLY A 127 4.24 -12.18 11.87
CA GLY A 127 4.14 -10.72 11.81
C GLY A 127 3.47 -10.21 10.54
N LEU A 128 2.76 -11.08 9.81
CA LEU A 128 2.05 -10.72 8.59
C LEU A 128 0.66 -10.15 8.92
N LEU A 129 0.63 -8.87 9.31
CA LEU A 129 -0.60 -8.19 9.75
C LEU A 129 -1.25 -7.37 8.62
N PHE A 130 -0.45 -6.84 7.70
CA PHE A 130 -0.92 -5.99 6.61
C PHE A 130 -1.19 -6.78 5.33
N GLU A 131 -0.37 -7.79 5.07
CA GLU A 131 -0.41 -8.63 3.87
C GLU A 131 -1.77 -9.29 3.67
N PRO A 132 -2.46 -9.81 4.71
CA PRO A 132 -3.83 -10.28 4.55
C PRO A 132 -4.80 -9.20 4.04
N ILE A 133 -4.66 -7.95 4.49
CA ILE A 133 -5.52 -6.85 4.03
C ILE A 133 -5.24 -6.56 2.55
N ALA A 134 -3.96 -6.41 2.20
CA ALA A 134 -3.52 -6.12 0.84
C ALA A 134 -3.86 -7.24 -0.17
N LEU A 135 -3.88 -8.49 0.30
CA LEU A 135 -4.18 -9.68 -0.52
C LEU A 135 -5.64 -10.13 -0.44
N SER A 136 -6.52 -9.39 0.25
CA SER A 136 -7.93 -9.76 0.44
C SER A 136 -8.70 -9.96 -0.88
N GLY A 137 -8.35 -9.19 -1.91
CA GLY A 137 -8.91 -9.29 -3.26
C GLY A 137 -8.19 -10.30 -4.18
N CYS A 138 -7.18 -11.01 -3.70
CA CYS A 138 -6.44 -11.98 -4.50
C CYS A 138 -7.33 -13.19 -4.87
N PRO A 139 -7.33 -13.64 -6.14
CA PRO A 139 -8.03 -14.86 -6.52
C PRO A 139 -7.51 -16.08 -5.74
N LEU A 140 -8.43 -16.82 -5.12
CA LEU A 140 -8.11 -18.04 -4.38
C LEU A 140 -8.51 -19.28 -5.18
N PRO A 141 -7.74 -20.37 -5.11
CA PRO A 141 -8.00 -21.58 -5.88
C PRO A 141 -9.06 -22.52 -5.26
N PHE A 142 -9.87 -22.02 -4.32
CA PHE A 142 -10.82 -22.78 -3.51
C PHE A 142 -12.25 -22.27 -3.74
N LYS A 143 -13.25 -23.17 -3.76
CA LYS A 143 -14.65 -22.82 -4.06
C LYS A 143 -15.48 -22.39 -2.84
N ASP A 144 -15.01 -22.68 -1.63
CA ASP A 144 -15.72 -22.54 -0.36
C ASP A 144 -15.14 -21.42 0.52
N VAL A 145 -14.48 -20.44 -0.09
CA VAL A 145 -13.83 -19.31 0.60
C VAL A 145 -14.50 -17.96 0.33
N ASP A 146 -15.49 -17.91 -0.57
CA ASP A 146 -16.14 -16.65 -0.97
C ASP A 146 -16.96 -16.01 0.17
N SER A 147 -17.47 -16.82 1.10
CA SER A 147 -18.21 -16.35 2.28
C SER A 147 -17.32 -15.93 3.45
N LEU A 148 -16.00 -16.10 3.34
CA LEU A 148 -15.06 -15.71 4.38
C LEU A 148 -14.84 -14.20 4.37
N ARG A 149 -14.43 -13.66 5.52
CA ARG A 149 -14.12 -12.24 5.66
C ARG A 149 -12.93 -11.87 4.76
N PRO A 150 -12.83 -10.62 4.26
CA PRO A 150 -11.73 -10.19 3.38
C PRO A 150 -10.34 -10.51 3.96
N GLU A 151 -10.12 -10.27 5.25
CA GLU A 151 -8.86 -10.55 5.95
C GLU A 151 -8.54 -12.05 6.05
N GLU A 152 -9.55 -12.90 6.18
CA GLU A 152 -9.40 -14.36 6.22
C GLU A 152 -8.98 -14.89 4.85
N ARG A 153 -9.61 -14.40 3.78
CA ARG A 153 -9.22 -14.70 2.40
C ARG A 153 -7.80 -14.24 2.10
N GLY A 154 -7.45 -13.06 2.59
CA GLY A 154 -6.09 -12.53 2.52
C GLY A 154 -5.06 -13.39 3.24
N ALA A 155 -5.39 -13.91 4.42
CA ALA A 155 -4.50 -14.82 5.15
C ALA A 155 -4.29 -16.14 4.39
N ILE A 156 -5.34 -16.67 3.74
CA ILE A 156 -5.22 -17.83 2.84
C ILE A 156 -4.31 -17.49 1.65
N ALA A 157 -4.46 -16.31 1.03
CA ALA A 157 -3.58 -15.87 -0.06
C ALA A 157 -2.12 -15.76 0.40
N ALA A 158 -1.85 -15.09 1.52
CA ALA A 158 -0.51 -14.99 2.10
C ALA A 158 0.09 -16.38 2.34
N ALA A 159 -0.68 -17.30 2.93
CA ALA A 159 -0.24 -18.67 3.21
C ALA A 159 0.07 -19.49 1.94
N LEU A 160 -0.61 -19.23 0.82
CA LEU A 160 -0.36 -19.87 -0.47
C LEU A 160 0.90 -19.32 -1.16
N TYR A 161 1.08 -18.00 -1.14
CA TYR A 161 2.09 -17.32 -1.95
C TYR A 161 3.41 -17.05 -1.24
N MET A 162 3.45 -17.17 0.09
CA MET A 162 4.70 -17.09 0.84
C MET A 162 5.60 -18.30 0.57
N ARG A 163 6.89 -18.12 0.79
CA ARG A 163 7.92 -19.16 0.73
C ARG A 163 8.61 -19.23 2.10
N PRO A 164 8.70 -20.45 2.70
CA PRO A 164 8.00 -21.67 2.31
C PRO A 164 6.46 -21.52 2.40
N PRO A 165 5.67 -22.19 1.55
CA PRO A 165 4.20 -22.06 1.59
C PRO A 165 3.62 -22.76 2.82
N LEU A 166 2.82 -22.04 3.60
CA LEU A 166 2.02 -22.59 4.72
C LEU A 166 0.87 -23.47 4.22
N LEU A 167 0.35 -23.16 3.03
CA LEU A 167 -0.77 -23.86 2.43
C LEU A 167 -0.37 -24.36 1.04
N LYS A 168 -0.65 -25.64 0.77
CA LYS A 168 -0.56 -26.23 -0.57
C LYS A 168 -1.97 -26.53 -1.08
N LYS A 169 -2.19 -26.34 -2.38
CA LYS A 169 -3.45 -26.75 -3.01
C LYS A 169 -3.50 -28.28 -3.11
N THR A 170 -4.33 -28.90 -2.29
CA THR A 170 -4.54 -30.36 -2.27
C THR A 170 -5.92 -30.79 -2.82
N GLY A 171 -6.79 -29.83 -3.16
CA GLY A 171 -8.14 -30.09 -3.65
C GLY A 171 -8.84 -28.83 -4.20
N SER A 172 -10.15 -28.92 -4.43
CA SER A 172 -10.98 -27.80 -4.91
C SER A 172 -11.59 -26.96 -3.78
N ASN A 173 -11.58 -27.46 -2.54
CA ASN A 173 -12.12 -26.80 -1.36
C ASN A 173 -11.01 -26.61 -0.32
N PHE A 174 -11.08 -25.52 0.44
CA PHE A 174 -10.22 -25.21 1.56
C PHE A 174 -10.68 -25.90 2.85
N GLU A 175 -11.99 -26.05 3.04
CA GLU A 175 -12.66 -26.59 4.22
C GLU A 175 -12.40 -25.78 5.50
N PRO A 176 -12.86 -24.51 5.58
CA PRO A 176 -12.48 -23.59 6.65
C PRO A 176 -12.81 -24.10 8.06
N ASN A 177 -13.94 -24.78 8.22
CA ASN A 177 -14.42 -25.31 9.49
C ASN A 177 -13.87 -26.69 9.86
N ARG A 178 -13.05 -27.31 9.00
CA ARG A 178 -12.46 -28.62 9.30
C ARG A 178 -11.50 -28.48 10.47
N ARG A 179 -11.66 -29.34 11.47
CA ARG A 179 -10.71 -29.42 12.60
C ARG A 179 -9.44 -30.11 12.14
N ILE A 180 -8.28 -29.58 12.54
CA ILE A 180 -6.99 -30.16 12.18
C ILE A 180 -6.49 -31.15 13.22
N THR A 181 -5.70 -32.12 12.77
CA THR A 181 -5.05 -33.12 13.60
C THR A 181 -3.76 -32.55 14.25
N PRO A 182 -3.26 -33.16 15.32
CA PRO A 182 -1.95 -32.83 15.89
C PRO A 182 -0.79 -32.93 14.89
N SER A 183 -0.86 -33.83 13.91
CA SER A 183 0.17 -33.96 12.87
C SER A 183 0.18 -32.74 11.94
N GLU A 184 -1.00 -32.31 11.47
CA GLU A 184 -1.13 -31.10 10.66
C GLU A 184 -0.70 -29.86 11.44
N GLY A 185 -1.06 -29.75 12.72
CA GLY A 185 -0.61 -28.66 13.58
C GLY A 185 0.91 -28.57 13.71
N LYS A 186 1.59 -29.72 13.86
CA LYS A 186 3.07 -29.81 13.90
C LYS A 186 3.70 -29.46 12.55
N GLU A 187 3.09 -29.86 11.44
CA GLU A 187 3.56 -29.50 10.09
C GLU A 187 3.50 -27.99 9.87
N ILE A 188 2.39 -27.34 10.22
CA ILE A 188 2.25 -25.88 10.15
C ILE A 188 3.32 -25.20 11.01
N ALA A 189 3.53 -25.65 12.24
CA ALA A 189 4.55 -25.09 13.13
C ALA A 189 5.98 -25.29 12.58
N ALA A 190 6.27 -26.42 11.93
CA ALA A 190 7.55 -26.64 11.27
C ALA A 190 7.77 -25.68 10.09
N ILE A 191 6.73 -25.41 9.29
CA ILE A 191 6.79 -24.41 8.21
C ILE A 191 6.98 -23.01 8.79
N VAL A 192 6.29 -22.66 9.88
CA VAL A 192 6.51 -21.38 10.59
C VAL A 192 7.97 -21.26 11.03
N ALA A 193 8.54 -22.30 11.66
CA ALA A 193 9.94 -22.33 12.07
C ALA A 193 10.91 -22.19 10.89
N GLN A 194 10.57 -22.71 9.72
CA GLN A 194 11.35 -22.53 8.50
C GLN A 194 11.22 -21.09 7.98
N ALA A 195 10.00 -20.57 7.87
CA ALA A 195 9.73 -19.20 7.45
C ALA A 195 10.42 -18.16 8.32
N VAL A 196 10.64 -18.43 9.62
CA VAL A 196 11.46 -17.55 10.48
C VAL A 196 12.83 -17.20 9.86
N ARG A 197 13.43 -18.13 9.12
CA ARG A 197 14.77 -17.97 8.54
C ARG A 197 14.76 -17.39 7.13
N GLU A 198 13.70 -17.62 6.37
CA GLU A 198 13.71 -17.42 4.91
C GLU A 198 12.38 -16.93 4.33
N LEU A 199 11.49 -16.35 5.15
CA LEU A 199 10.20 -15.84 4.69
C LEU A 199 10.39 -14.89 3.51
N LEU A 200 9.79 -15.26 2.37
CA LEU A 200 9.61 -14.38 1.23
C LEU A 200 8.19 -14.52 0.71
N LEU A 201 7.47 -13.41 0.64
CA LEU A 201 6.19 -13.30 -0.05
C LEU A 201 6.35 -12.31 -1.19
N THR A 202 5.97 -12.71 -2.41
CA THR A 202 5.94 -11.84 -3.58
C THR A 202 4.67 -12.16 -4.36
N VAL A 203 3.84 -11.15 -4.58
CA VAL A 203 2.57 -11.29 -5.30
C VAL A 203 2.44 -10.15 -6.30
N ASP A 204 2.16 -10.50 -7.55
CA ASP A 204 1.79 -9.56 -8.60
C ASP A 204 0.28 -9.63 -8.81
N LEU A 205 -0.38 -8.48 -8.73
CA LEU A 205 -1.81 -8.33 -8.97
C LEU A 205 -2.01 -7.38 -10.15
N SER A 206 -3.01 -7.65 -10.99
CA SER A 206 -3.35 -6.78 -12.12
C SER A 206 -4.77 -6.24 -11.96
N PRO A 207 -4.98 -5.19 -11.13
CA PRO A 207 -6.30 -4.62 -10.91
C PRO A 207 -6.87 -3.94 -12.16
N TYR A 208 -5.99 -3.47 -13.06
CA TYR A 208 -6.33 -2.89 -14.35
C TYR A 208 -5.47 -3.52 -15.45
N LYS A 209 -5.98 -3.55 -16.68
CA LYS A 209 -5.18 -3.94 -17.85
C LYS A 209 -4.00 -2.96 -18.00
N GLY A 210 -2.79 -3.47 -18.18
CA GLY A 210 -1.57 -2.66 -18.29
C GLY A 210 -1.04 -2.14 -16.96
N MET A 211 -1.61 -2.56 -15.82
CA MET A 211 -1.13 -2.22 -14.49
C MET A 211 -0.75 -3.46 -13.72
N ILE A 212 0.40 -3.41 -13.05
CA ILE A 212 0.84 -4.44 -12.09
C ILE A 212 1.02 -3.78 -10.73
N VAL A 213 0.45 -4.37 -9.68
CA VAL A 213 0.76 -4.07 -8.28
C VAL A 213 1.57 -5.23 -7.74
N ARG A 214 2.86 -5.01 -7.54
CA ARG A 214 3.78 -5.97 -6.94
C ARG A 214 3.96 -5.66 -5.46
N ILE A 215 3.56 -6.60 -4.62
CA ILE A 215 3.83 -6.57 -3.18
C ILE A 215 4.98 -7.51 -2.88
N ARG A 216 5.91 -7.06 -2.04
CA ARG A 216 6.97 -7.93 -1.51
C ARG A 216 7.16 -7.77 -0.02
N ARG A 217 7.27 -8.90 0.67
CA ARG A 217 7.52 -8.98 2.11
C ARG A 217 8.64 -9.99 2.40
N GLU A 218 9.69 -9.56 3.11
CA GLU A 218 10.89 -10.35 3.39
C GLU A 218 11.24 -10.44 4.88
N GLY A 219 11.47 -11.65 5.38
CA GLY A 219 11.88 -11.94 6.75
C GLY A 219 10.84 -11.63 7.82
N VAL A 220 11.17 -11.89 9.08
CA VAL A 220 10.27 -11.69 10.23
C VAL A 220 11.02 -11.01 11.37
N CYS A 221 10.29 -10.35 12.27
CA CYS A 221 10.90 -9.81 13.49
C CYS A 221 11.11 -10.93 14.53
N MET A 222 12.27 -10.95 15.18
CA MET A 222 12.65 -11.94 16.21
C MET A 222 12.94 -11.30 17.57
N ILE A 223 12.73 -9.99 17.69
CA ILE A 223 13.02 -9.22 18.89
C ILE A 223 11.70 -8.89 19.55
N ALA A 224 11.59 -9.19 20.86
CA ALA A 224 10.39 -8.90 21.62
C ALA A 224 10.08 -7.39 21.59
N PRO A 225 8.92 -6.98 21.03
CA PRO A 225 8.56 -5.58 20.95
C PRO A 225 8.03 -5.05 22.27
N LYS A 226 8.28 -3.76 22.50
CA LYS A 226 7.44 -2.94 23.37
C LYS A 226 6.36 -2.27 22.53
N TRP A 227 5.23 -2.00 23.14
CA TRP A 227 4.03 -1.57 22.42
C TRP A 227 3.51 -0.24 22.93
N ARG A 228 2.92 0.53 22.02
CA ARG A 228 2.22 1.77 22.35
C ARG A 228 0.97 1.91 21.50
N GLY A 229 -0.16 2.11 22.16
CA GLY A 229 -1.41 2.50 21.53
C GLY A 229 -1.46 4.01 21.40
N VAL A 230 -1.99 4.51 20.29
CA VAL A 230 -2.11 5.93 20.00
C VAL A 230 -3.44 6.20 19.33
N VAL A 231 -4.15 7.24 19.76
CA VAL A 231 -5.29 7.82 19.08
C VAL A 231 -4.83 9.16 18.51
N ASN A 232 -4.87 9.29 17.18
CA ASN A 232 -4.42 10.46 16.44
C ASN A 232 -5.60 11.39 16.07
N GLY A 233 -5.28 12.53 15.45
CA GLY A 233 -6.27 13.40 14.80
C GLY A 233 -7.06 14.26 15.78
N PHE A 234 -6.36 14.93 16.71
CA PHE A 234 -6.94 15.99 17.52
C PHE A 234 -6.39 17.34 17.04
N ASP A 235 -7.29 18.27 16.72
CA ASP A 235 -6.93 19.59 16.21
C ASP A 235 -6.30 20.47 17.31
N THR A 236 -6.76 20.31 18.55
CA THR A 236 -6.30 21.08 19.70
C THR A 236 -5.78 20.19 20.82
N LYS A 237 -4.96 20.79 21.70
CA LYS A 237 -4.46 20.10 22.89
C LYS A 237 -5.62 19.80 23.84
N GLU A 238 -6.56 20.73 23.94
CA GLU A 238 -7.71 20.69 24.82
C GLU A 238 -8.63 19.51 24.48
N ASP A 239 -8.85 19.25 23.20
CA ASP A 239 -9.62 18.08 22.74
C ASP A 239 -8.91 16.77 23.08
N ALA A 240 -7.59 16.72 22.87
CA ALA A 240 -6.78 15.56 23.23
C ALA A 240 -6.77 15.30 24.74
N GLU A 241 -6.65 16.34 25.57
CA GLU A 241 -6.70 16.24 27.03
C GLU A 241 -8.08 15.81 27.53
N SER A 242 -9.16 16.31 26.90
CA SER A 242 -10.53 15.89 27.21
C SER A 242 -10.72 14.41 26.90
N PHE A 243 -10.24 13.94 25.76
CA PHE A 243 -10.26 12.51 25.43
C PHE A 243 -9.40 11.67 26.37
N ARG A 244 -8.20 12.14 26.75
CA ARG A 244 -7.35 11.49 27.75
C ARG A 244 -8.09 11.31 29.09
N ALA A 245 -8.89 12.28 29.52
CA ALA A 245 -9.70 12.17 30.73
C ALA A 245 -10.80 11.09 30.61
N LEU A 246 -11.44 10.95 29.45
CA LEU A 246 -12.40 9.86 29.17
C LEU A 246 -11.73 8.48 29.24
N MET A 247 -10.52 8.36 28.70
CA MET A 247 -9.71 7.14 28.79
C MET A 247 -9.38 6.79 30.24
N ALA A 248 -8.97 7.79 31.04
CA ALA A 248 -8.69 7.61 32.47
C ALA A 248 -9.94 7.16 33.26
N GLY A 249 -11.12 7.70 32.93
CA GLY A 249 -12.40 7.23 33.49
C GLY A 249 -12.73 5.77 33.16
N SER A 250 -12.12 5.21 32.12
CA SER A 250 -12.22 3.80 31.73
C SER A 250 -11.10 2.93 32.32
N GLY A 251 -10.31 3.48 33.26
CA GLY A 251 -9.20 2.78 33.91
C GLY A 251 -7.93 2.69 33.06
N VAL A 252 -7.83 3.44 31.97
CA VAL A 252 -6.67 3.44 31.06
C VAL A 252 -5.85 4.70 31.25
N ASP A 253 -4.61 4.57 31.73
CA ASP A 253 -3.67 5.68 31.79
C ASP A 253 -3.11 6.04 30.40
N ALA A 254 -3.05 7.33 30.12
CA ALA A 254 -2.62 7.87 28.84
C ALA A 254 -2.00 9.27 29.00
N THR A 255 -1.25 9.68 27.98
CA THR A 255 -0.57 10.99 27.92
C THR A 255 -0.89 11.71 26.61
N VAL A 256 -0.82 13.04 26.61
CA VAL A 256 -0.99 13.87 25.41
C VAL A 256 0.37 14.41 24.96
N ASP A 257 0.64 14.32 23.66
CA ASP A 257 1.75 15.03 23.02
C ASP A 257 1.32 15.55 21.65
N SER A 258 2.20 16.33 21.02
CA SER A 258 2.04 16.79 19.64
C SER A 258 3.19 16.25 18.79
N TYR A 259 2.87 15.72 17.61
CA TYR A 259 3.83 15.22 16.66
C TYR A 259 3.35 15.49 15.24
N ASN A 260 4.20 16.13 14.41
CA ASN A 260 3.88 16.47 13.01
C ASN A 260 2.49 17.11 12.84
N TYR A 261 2.21 18.16 13.63
CA TYR A 261 1.05 19.06 13.49
C TYR A 261 -0.27 18.58 14.09
N ASP A 262 -0.32 17.35 14.61
CA ASP A 262 -1.51 16.84 15.31
C ASP A 262 -1.24 16.66 16.80
N TRP A 263 -2.29 16.83 17.60
CA TRP A 263 -2.32 16.34 18.97
C TRP A 263 -2.77 14.88 18.97
N ARG A 264 -2.21 14.09 19.90
CA ARG A 264 -2.53 12.67 20.02
C ARG A 264 -2.53 12.23 21.47
N VAL A 265 -3.33 11.20 21.75
CA VAL A 265 -3.42 10.54 23.06
C VAL A 265 -2.75 9.18 22.97
N ARG A 266 -1.79 8.90 23.84
CA ARG A 266 -0.98 7.69 23.77
C ARG A 266 -0.89 6.95 25.09
N SER A 267 -0.91 5.63 25.03
CA SER A 267 -0.65 4.77 26.18
C SER A 267 0.80 4.94 26.67
N GLN A 268 1.07 4.41 27.86
CA GLN A 268 2.45 4.10 28.26
C GLN A 268 3.11 3.14 27.27
N LEU A 269 4.44 3.06 27.28
CA LEU A 269 5.17 2.03 26.54
C LEU A 269 5.13 0.73 27.35
N LEU A 270 4.48 -0.31 26.83
CA LEU A 270 4.20 -1.55 27.56
C LEU A 270 4.98 -2.73 26.99
N ASP A 271 5.47 -3.61 27.86
CA ASP A 271 6.12 -4.86 27.46
C ASP A 271 5.10 -5.95 27.04
N ARG A 272 3.84 -5.78 27.43
CA ARG A 272 2.76 -6.75 27.20
C ARG A 272 1.61 -6.12 26.42
N TYR A 273 1.15 -6.80 25.38
CA TYR A 273 0.10 -6.33 24.48
C TYR A 273 -1.28 -6.24 25.16
N GLY A 274 -1.52 -6.97 26.25
CA GLY A 274 -2.79 -6.93 26.99
C GLY A 274 -3.24 -5.52 27.37
N GLY A 275 -2.32 -4.67 27.85
CA GLY A 275 -2.66 -3.27 28.17
C GLY A 275 -2.93 -2.40 26.93
N ILE A 276 -2.38 -2.78 25.77
CA ILE A 276 -2.69 -2.11 24.49
C ILE A 276 -4.08 -2.50 24.01
N ARG A 277 -4.48 -3.76 24.16
CA ARG A 277 -5.87 -4.18 23.89
C ARG A 277 -6.86 -3.35 24.71
N ALA A 278 -6.63 -3.24 26.02
CA ALA A 278 -7.46 -2.41 26.90
C ALA A 278 -7.51 -0.93 26.46
N PHE A 279 -6.36 -0.37 26.04
CA PHE A 279 -6.32 0.97 25.48
C PHE A 279 -7.16 1.11 24.20
N LEU A 280 -7.02 0.19 23.24
CA LEU A 280 -7.78 0.24 21.99
C LEU A 280 -9.28 0.03 22.23
N ASP A 281 -9.67 -0.86 23.14
CA ASP A 281 -11.06 -1.09 23.51
C ASP A 281 -11.68 0.14 24.17
N ALA A 282 -10.96 0.81 25.08
CA ALA A 282 -11.41 2.06 25.68
C ALA A 282 -11.54 3.17 24.63
N ALA A 283 -10.60 3.29 23.70
CA ALA A 283 -10.68 4.28 22.62
C ALA A 283 -11.93 4.07 21.76
N ARG A 284 -12.19 2.80 21.35
CA ARG A 284 -13.37 2.43 20.58
C ARG A 284 -14.68 2.69 21.33
N ALA A 285 -14.71 2.42 22.64
CA ALA A 285 -15.87 2.72 23.48
C ALA A 285 -16.22 4.22 23.48
N HIS A 286 -15.24 5.08 23.25
CA HIS A 286 -15.40 6.53 23.09
C HIS A 286 -15.41 6.99 21.63
N GLY A 287 -15.69 6.08 20.69
CA GLY A 287 -15.92 6.40 19.28
C GLY A 287 -14.67 6.76 18.48
N ARG A 288 -13.47 6.41 18.96
CA ARG A 288 -12.21 6.63 18.22
C ARG A 288 -11.45 5.34 18.01
N GLU A 289 -10.89 5.19 16.82
CA GLU A 289 -9.96 4.10 16.51
C GLU A 289 -8.53 4.46 16.95
N GLY A 290 -7.81 3.46 17.43
CA GLY A 290 -6.42 3.59 17.80
C GLY A 290 -5.50 2.82 16.85
N VAL A 291 -4.26 3.28 16.76
CA VAL A 291 -3.17 2.61 16.04
C VAL A 291 -2.13 2.10 17.04
N VAL A 292 -1.38 1.08 16.62
CA VAL A 292 -0.34 0.48 17.47
C VAL A 292 1.03 0.69 16.84
N PHE A 293 1.94 1.21 17.65
CA PHE A 293 3.36 1.28 17.34
C PHE A 293 4.13 0.24 18.15
N SER A 294 5.02 -0.47 17.47
CA SER A 294 6.01 -1.33 18.10
C SER A 294 7.36 -0.64 18.16
N SER A 295 8.03 -0.74 19.30
CA SER A 295 9.41 -0.29 19.48
C SER A 295 10.27 -1.49 19.86
N ILE A 296 11.33 -1.75 19.09
CA ILE A 296 12.37 -2.71 19.45
C ILE A 296 13.72 -1.98 19.64
N PRO A 297 14.56 -2.40 20.59
CA PRO A 297 15.90 -1.84 20.75
C PRO A 297 16.74 -2.04 19.49
N SER A 298 17.49 -1.01 19.08
CA SER A 298 18.44 -1.07 17.96
C SER A 298 17.84 -1.62 16.65
N TRP A 299 16.56 -1.35 16.38
CA TRP A 299 15.86 -1.84 15.18
C TRP A 299 16.58 -1.50 13.87
N GLU A 300 17.30 -0.38 13.85
CA GLU A 300 18.12 0.06 12.72
C GLU A 300 19.24 -0.92 12.36
N LYS A 301 19.62 -1.86 13.25
CA LYS A 301 20.61 -2.92 12.98
C LYS A 301 20.02 -4.17 12.34
N SER A 302 18.69 -4.29 12.26
CA SER A 302 18.03 -5.47 11.70
C SER A 302 17.75 -5.26 10.21
N ASP A 303 18.22 -6.15 9.34
CA ASP A 303 17.99 -6.02 7.90
C ASP A 303 16.56 -6.38 7.48
N THR A 304 15.89 -7.21 8.26
CA THR A 304 14.48 -7.59 8.07
C THR A 304 13.70 -7.33 9.36
N PRO A 305 12.37 -7.20 9.32
CA PRO A 305 11.48 -7.34 8.17
C PRO A 305 11.55 -6.18 7.16
N ARG A 306 11.27 -6.46 5.89
CA ARG A 306 11.09 -5.46 4.83
C ARG A 306 9.77 -5.66 4.11
N PHE A 307 9.05 -4.58 3.87
CA PHE A 307 7.85 -4.55 3.02
C PHE A 307 7.96 -3.42 2.02
N TRP A 308 7.57 -3.68 0.78
CA TRP A 308 7.40 -2.65 -0.23
C TRP A 308 6.32 -3.03 -1.25
N THR A 309 5.74 -1.99 -1.86
CA THR A 309 4.81 -2.08 -2.98
C THR A 309 5.38 -1.30 -4.15
N MET A 310 5.33 -1.89 -5.34
CA MET A 310 5.66 -1.26 -6.62
C MET A 310 4.47 -1.38 -7.56
N MET A 311 3.98 -0.26 -8.08
CA MET A 311 2.97 -0.21 -9.13
C MET A 311 3.64 0.12 -10.46
N ILE A 312 3.40 -0.69 -11.48
CA ILE A 312 3.99 -0.54 -12.82
C ILE A 312 2.86 -0.26 -13.81
N PHE A 313 3.06 0.68 -14.72
CA PHE A 313 2.05 1.20 -15.64
C PHE A 313 2.56 1.18 -17.09
N ASP A 314 1.82 0.50 -17.96
CA ASP A 314 2.01 0.50 -19.41
C ASP A 314 1.77 1.92 -19.97
N PRO A 315 2.79 2.58 -20.55
CA PRO A 315 2.67 3.95 -21.02
C PRO A 315 1.71 4.11 -22.23
N ALA A 316 1.35 3.02 -22.90
CA ALA A 316 0.33 3.03 -23.95
C ALA A 316 -1.10 3.13 -23.38
N LEU A 317 -1.30 2.72 -22.13
CA LEU A 317 -2.61 2.70 -21.47
C LEU A 317 -2.73 3.75 -20.37
N PHE A 318 -1.61 4.21 -19.83
CA PHE A 318 -1.57 5.16 -18.73
C PHE A 318 -0.76 6.41 -19.08
N GLU A 319 -1.13 7.50 -18.42
CA GLU A 319 -0.31 8.70 -18.32
C GLU A 319 -0.13 9.09 -16.86
N ILE A 320 1.02 9.68 -16.54
CA ILE A 320 1.33 10.16 -15.19
C ILE A 320 1.13 11.68 -15.16
N ARG A 321 0.45 12.19 -14.14
CA ARG A 321 0.25 13.63 -13.92
C ARG A 321 0.48 13.99 -12.46
N PRO A 322 1.01 15.18 -12.13
CA PRO A 322 1.06 15.62 -10.75
C PRO A 322 -0.37 15.88 -10.22
N LEU A 323 -0.55 15.67 -8.92
CA LEU A 323 -1.80 15.92 -8.19
C LEU A 323 -1.54 17.02 -7.17
N ILE A 324 -2.39 18.05 -7.10
CA ILE A 324 -2.27 19.14 -6.12
C ILE A 324 -3.56 19.29 -5.31
N PRO A 325 -3.48 19.89 -4.10
CA PRO A 325 -4.66 20.21 -3.30
C PRO A 325 -5.62 21.11 -4.07
N GLY A 326 -6.93 20.90 -3.89
CA GLY A 326 -7.95 21.75 -4.53
C GLY A 326 -7.93 23.21 -4.07
N GLU A 327 -7.33 23.49 -2.90
CA GLU A 327 -7.13 24.86 -2.40
C GLU A 327 -5.83 25.52 -2.92
N GLY A 328 -5.03 24.82 -3.72
CA GLY A 328 -3.76 25.29 -4.28
C GLY A 328 -2.53 24.85 -3.50
N LEU A 329 -1.35 25.23 -3.99
CA LEU A 329 -0.04 24.79 -3.50
C LEU A 329 0.35 25.30 -2.11
N GLN A 330 -0.42 26.22 -1.52
CA GLN A 330 -0.22 26.65 -0.13
C GLN A 330 -0.95 25.75 0.87
N ALA A 331 -1.85 24.90 0.41
CA ALA A 331 -2.53 23.93 1.25
C ALA A 331 -1.72 22.64 1.39
N LEU A 332 -1.95 21.93 2.50
CA LEU A 332 -1.59 20.53 2.63
C LEU A 332 -2.88 19.72 2.60
N ALA A 333 -2.89 18.64 1.84
CA ALA A 333 -4.06 17.77 1.77
C ALA A 333 -3.64 16.29 1.83
N PRO A 334 -4.47 15.41 2.42
CA PRO A 334 -4.26 13.97 2.31
C PRO A 334 -4.21 13.56 0.82
N LEU A 335 -3.32 12.64 0.44
CA LEU A 335 -3.21 12.14 -0.94
C LEU A 335 -4.55 11.57 -1.44
N SER A 336 -5.29 10.89 -0.55
CA SER A 336 -6.65 10.38 -0.79
C SER A 336 -7.64 11.45 -1.26
N SER A 337 -7.46 12.70 -0.85
CA SER A 337 -8.32 13.80 -1.27
C SER A 337 -7.97 14.32 -2.67
N MET A 338 -6.68 14.33 -3.02
CA MET A 338 -6.18 14.72 -4.35
C MET A 338 -6.41 13.61 -5.38
N PHE A 339 -6.37 12.36 -4.95
CA PHE A 339 -6.60 11.16 -5.75
C PHE A 339 -7.99 11.13 -6.42
N ARG A 340 -9.01 11.73 -5.78
CA ARG A 340 -10.40 11.71 -6.25
C ARG A 340 -10.67 12.44 -7.59
N ASN A 341 -9.64 12.99 -8.22
CA ASN A 341 -9.72 13.70 -9.51
C ASN A 341 -9.59 12.77 -10.75
N GLY A 342 -9.89 11.47 -10.62
CA GLY A 342 -9.93 10.52 -11.75
C GLY A 342 -8.65 9.69 -11.99
N ALA A 343 -7.69 9.72 -11.06
CA ALA A 343 -6.55 8.80 -11.09
C ALA A 343 -7.00 7.39 -10.67
N VAL A 344 -6.35 6.35 -11.21
CA VAL A 344 -6.60 4.94 -10.77
C VAL A 344 -5.61 4.47 -9.71
N ALA A 345 -4.44 5.13 -9.66
CA ALA A 345 -3.41 4.93 -8.65
C ALA A 345 -2.72 6.26 -8.33
N ALA A 346 -2.21 6.41 -7.12
CA ALA A 346 -1.44 7.58 -6.72
C ALA A 346 -0.33 7.25 -5.72
N VAL A 347 0.69 8.10 -5.72
CA VAL A 347 1.80 8.11 -4.77
C VAL A 347 2.10 9.56 -4.35
N ASN A 348 2.69 9.78 -3.18
CA ASN A 348 3.08 11.13 -2.76
C ASN A 348 4.19 11.73 -3.66
N GLY A 349 4.29 13.06 -3.66
CA GLY A 349 5.27 13.80 -4.46
C GLY A 349 6.60 14.04 -3.74
N GLY A 350 7.37 15.02 -4.24
CA GLY A 350 8.63 15.47 -3.66
C GLY A 350 8.46 16.36 -2.43
N PHE A 351 9.56 17.01 -2.04
CA PHE A 351 9.65 17.72 -0.76
C PHE A 351 8.78 18.97 -0.68
N PHE A 352 8.41 19.34 0.53
CA PHE A 352 7.60 20.54 0.81
C PHE A 352 7.91 21.13 2.18
N GLY A 353 7.57 22.40 2.36
CA GLY A 353 7.68 23.08 3.65
C GLY A 353 6.61 22.55 4.62
N THR A 354 7.04 22.09 5.79
CA THR A 354 6.13 21.45 6.76
C THR A 354 5.63 22.44 7.83
N SER A 355 6.35 23.54 8.06
CA SER A 355 6.05 24.53 9.11
C SER A 355 6.37 25.96 8.70
N GLY A 356 5.91 26.91 9.53
CA GLY A 356 6.17 28.35 9.33
C GLY A 356 5.48 28.91 8.08
N LYS A 357 6.01 30.03 7.57
CA LYS A 357 5.44 30.76 6.42
C LYS A 357 5.53 30.01 5.07
N GLY A 358 6.29 28.91 5.01
CA GLY A 358 6.41 28.07 3.81
C GLY A 358 5.66 26.74 3.94
N ARG A 359 4.82 26.58 4.97
CA ARG A 359 4.00 25.38 5.13
C ARG A 359 3.16 25.16 3.87
N GLY A 360 3.14 23.95 3.34
CA GLY A 360 2.40 23.61 2.11
C GLY A 360 3.20 23.81 0.83
N SER A 361 4.13 24.77 0.79
CA SER A 361 4.85 25.10 -0.44
C SER A 361 5.80 23.97 -0.89
N PRO A 362 5.79 23.57 -2.18
CA PRO A 362 6.80 22.68 -2.74
C PRO A 362 8.23 23.20 -2.53
N ILE A 363 9.17 22.30 -2.29
CA ILE A 363 10.61 22.58 -2.26
C ILE A 363 11.20 22.00 -3.54
N GLY A 364 11.33 22.85 -4.55
CA GLY A 364 11.85 22.50 -5.86
C GLY A 364 10.83 22.62 -6.98
N ALA A 365 11.24 22.21 -8.19
CA ALA A 365 10.45 22.34 -9.39
C ALA A 365 9.15 21.55 -9.30
N LEU A 366 8.06 22.21 -9.68
CA LEU A 366 6.79 21.57 -9.95
C LEU A 366 6.18 22.25 -11.17
N MET A 367 5.93 21.48 -12.23
CA MET A 367 5.23 21.92 -13.43
C MET A 367 4.13 20.93 -13.74
N LEU A 368 2.95 21.45 -14.05
CA LEU A 368 1.78 20.67 -14.44
C LEU A 368 1.25 21.22 -15.76
N ASP A 369 1.10 20.35 -16.76
CA ASP A 369 0.54 20.70 -18.07
C ASP A 369 1.14 21.98 -18.70
N GLY A 370 2.46 22.14 -18.59
CA GLY A 370 3.24 23.27 -19.13
C GLY A 370 3.27 24.51 -18.26
N VAL A 371 2.50 24.54 -17.16
CA VAL A 371 2.48 25.65 -16.21
C VAL A 371 3.47 25.38 -15.09
N LEU A 372 4.57 26.15 -15.05
CA LEU A 372 5.49 26.13 -13.92
C LEU A 372 4.77 26.67 -12.70
N ALA A 373 4.69 25.86 -11.65
CA ALA A 373 3.95 26.18 -10.43
C ALA A 373 4.89 26.36 -9.22
N SER A 374 6.12 25.84 -9.28
CA SER A 374 7.21 26.11 -8.35
C SER A 374 8.55 26.04 -9.09
N ALA A 375 9.47 26.95 -8.80
CA ALA A 375 10.79 27.02 -9.44
C ALA A 375 11.77 25.95 -8.90
N PRO A 376 12.73 25.48 -9.70
CA PRO A 376 13.73 24.52 -9.27
C PRO A 376 14.65 25.06 -8.17
N ILE A 377 15.18 24.14 -7.36
CA ILE A 377 16.33 24.40 -6.49
C ILE A 377 17.58 23.76 -7.09
N ALA A 378 18.72 24.44 -7.00
CA ALA A 378 19.98 23.94 -7.56
C ALA A 378 20.50 22.71 -6.79
N GLY A 379 21.28 21.86 -7.46
CA GLY A 379 21.96 20.72 -6.84
C GLY A 379 21.04 19.55 -6.48
N ARG A 380 19.83 19.50 -7.05
CA ARG A 380 18.91 18.36 -6.92
C ARG A 380 18.30 17.94 -8.25
N THR A 381 18.06 16.64 -8.38
CA THR A 381 17.52 16.05 -9.61
C THR A 381 16.02 16.32 -9.78
N CYS A 382 15.68 16.80 -10.97
CA CYS A 382 14.31 16.88 -11.50
C CYS A 382 14.01 15.69 -12.41
N LEU A 383 12.75 15.31 -12.47
CA LEU A 383 12.15 14.45 -13.48
C LEU A 383 11.19 15.30 -14.31
N GLY A 384 11.50 15.48 -15.59
CA GLY A 384 10.59 16.06 -16.59
C GLY A 384 9.99 14.98 -17.46
N TRP A 385 8.71 15.09 -17.83
CA TRP A 385 8.08 14.19 -18.81
C TRP A 385 6.98 14.88 -19.62
N ASN A 386 6.55 14.22 -20.70
CA ASN A 386 5.51 14.72 -21.59
C ASN A 386 4.48 13.64 -21.98
N ARG A 387 3.47 14.03 -22.77
CA ARG A 387 2.35 13.15 -23.15
C ARG A 387 2.76 12.03 -24.11
N GLU A 388 3.88 12.19 -24.82
CA GLU A 388 4.48 11.16 -25.69
C GLU A 388 5.33 10.14 -24.93
N ASN A 389 5.26 10.12 -23.59
CA ASN A 389 6.05 9.23 -22.74
C ASN A 389 7.57 9.44 -22.83
N ARG A 390 8.02 10.64 -23.21
CA ARG A 390 9.44 11.00 -23.09
C ARG A 390 9.69 11.52 -21.69
N ALA A 391 10.82 11.12 -21.11
CA ALA A 391 11.24 11.55 -19.78
C ALA A 391 12.72 11.97 -19.78
N VAL A 392 13.05 12.94 -18.94
CA VAL A 392 14.41 13.44 -18.71
C VAL A 392 14.65 13.52 -17.22
N PHE A 393 15.83 13.07 -16.79
CA PHE A 393 16.30 13.19 -15.42
C PHE A 393 17.54 14.08 -15.40
N GLY A 394 17.60 15.05 -14.49
CA GLY A 394 18.78 15.89 -14.33
C GLY A 394 18.52 17.14 -13.51
N GLU A 395 19.55 17.94 -13.31
CA GLU A 395 19.41 19.24 -12.69
C GLU A 395 18.70 20.23 -13.61
N LEU A 396 17.95 21.15 -13.01
CA LEU A 396 17.18 22.15 -13.74
C LEU A 396 17.55 23.54 -13.23
N ALA A 397 18.06 24.39 -14.11
CA ALA A 397 18.18 25.82 -13.93
C ALA A 397 16.96 26.52 -14.53
N TRP A 398 16.48 27.57 -13.88
CA TRP A 398 15.36 28.37 -14.35
C TRP A 398 15.71 29.85 -14.38
N THR A 399 15.30 30.52 -15.45
CA THR A 399 15.20 31.97 -15.50
C THR A 399 13.81 32.37 -15.98
N GLY A 400 13.18 33.28 -15.25
CA GLY A 400 11.87 33.83 -15.59
C GLY A 400 11.99 35.31 -15.95
N ARG A 401 11.31 35.75 -17.00
CA ARG A 401 11.25 37.17 -17.39
C ARG A 401 9.84 37.57 -17.77
N ALA A 402 9.47 38.81 -17.45
CA ALA A 402 8.28 39.48 -17.97
C ALA A 402 8.70 40.64 -18.85
N TYR A 403 8.31 40.60 -20.13
CA TYR A 403 8.59 41.62 -21.13
C TYR A 403 7.40 42.58 -21.24
N LEU A 404 7.70 43.87 -21.15
CA LEU A 404 6.77 44.99 -21.30
C LEU A 404 7.27 45.86 -22.47
N SER A 405 6.45 46.81 -22.93
CA SER A 405 6.80 47.69 -24.07
C SER A 405 8.13 48.45 -23.89
N GLY A 406 8.51 48.76 -22.64
CA GLY A 406 9.73 49.50 -22.31
C GLY A 406 10.94 48.67 -21.90
N GLY A 407 10.86 47.33 -21.89
CA GLY A 407 11.96 46.46 -21.43
C GLY A 407 11.47 45.17 -20.78
N TYR A 408 12.28 44.59 -19.90
CA TYR A 408 11.88 43.40 -19.14
C TYR A 408 12.24 43.52 -17.66
N MET A 409 11.56 42.72 -16.85
CA MET A 409 11.93 42.46 -15.46
C MET A 409 12.20 40.97 -15.26
N ASP A 410 13.21 40.65 -14.46
CA ASP A 410 13.45 39.27 -14.04
C ASP A 410 12.41 38.87 -12.98
N LEU A 411 11.86 37.67 -13.12
CA LEU A 411 10.97 37.08 -12.13
C LEU A 411 11.82 36.48 -11.01
N ASN A 412 11.57 36.91 -9.78
CA ASN A 412 12.24 36.41 -8.59
C ASN A 412 11.60 35.13 -8.04
N GLY A 413 10.42 34.76 -8.54
CA GLY A 413 9.77 33.52 -8.19
C GLY A 413 8.45 33.31 -8.93
N ILE A 414 7.91 32.12 -8.76
CA ILE A 414 6.56 31.74 -9.17
C ILE A 414 5.84 31.23 -7.93
N ASN A 415 4.59 31.67 -7.74
CA ASN A 415 3.73 31.20 -6.64
C ASN A 415 4.41 31.29 -5.26
N LYS A 416 5.33 32.25 -5.10
CA LYS A 416 6.17 32.38 -3.91
C LYS A 416 6.20 33.85 -3.47
N PRO A 417 5.56 34.20 -2.34
CA PRO A 417 5.56 35.56 -1.83
C PRO A 417 6.97 36.07 -1.54
N LEU A 418 7.23 37.35 -1.82
CA LEU A 418 8.50 38.01 -1.49
C LEU A 418 8.36 38.85 -0.21
N LYS A 419 9.50 39.08 0.47
CA LYS A 419 9.58 39.98 1.63
C LYS A 419 10.06 41.39 1.27
N GLY A 420 10.59 41.60 0.06
CA GLY A 420 11.15 42.85 -0.41
C GLY A 420 10.85 43.08 -1.89
N ASP A 421 11.56 44.01 -2.50
CA ASP A 421 11.42 44.37 -3.92
C ASP A 421 11.63 43.17 -4.84
N GLY A 422 10.83 43.10 -5.91
CA GLY A 422 10.94 42.05 -6.92
C GLY A 422 9.63 41.77 -7.65
N ALA A 423 9.66 40.85 -8.61
CA ALA A 423 8.51 40.44 -9.40
C ALA A 423 8.20 38.94 -9.20
N VAL A 424 6.93 38.59 -9.09
CA VAL A 424 6.44 37.21 -8.95
C VAL A 424 5.32 36.98 -9.93
N LEU A 425 5.35 35.85 -10.62
CA LEU A 425 4.21 35.35 -11.39
C LEU A 425 3.39 34.42 -10.50
N PHE A 426 2.15 34.80 -10.22
CA PHE A 426 1.16 33.93 -9.57
C PHE A 426 0.30 33.26 -10.64
N THR A 427 0.21 31.94 -10.60
CA THR A 427 -0.73 31.16 -11.41
C THR A 427 -1.91 30.72 -10.55
N SER A 428 -2.99 30.25 -11.17
CA SER A 428 -4.14 29.67 -10.47
C SER A 428 -3.77 28.52 -9.52
N HIS A 429 -2.60 27.90 -9.69
CA HIS A 429 -2.10 26.84 -8.81
C HIS A 429 -1.66 27.35 -7.43
N PHE A 430 -1.41 28.65 -7.24
CA PHE A 430 -0.97 29.18 -5.94
C PHE A 430 -2.03 28.98 -4.84
N GLY A 431 -3.27 29.35 -5.16
CA GLY A 431 -4.39 29.44 -4.25
C GLY A 431 -5.43 30.41 -4.79
N ARG A 432 -6.40 30.80 -3.96
CA ARG A 432 -7.56 31.60 -4.39
C ARG A 432 -7.24 33.09 -4.59
N GLU A 433 -6.23 33.60 -3.90
CA GLU A 433 -5.89 35.03 -3.88
C GLU A 433 -4.37 35.24 -3.84
N THR A 434 -3.91 36.39 -4.33
CA THR A 434 -2.52 36.81 -4.16
C THR A 434 -2.22 37.19 -2.71
N PRO A 435 -0.96 37.14 -2.26
CA PRO A 435 -0.61 37.48 -0.89
C PRO A 435 -0.91 38.94 -0.52
N VAL A 436 -1.27 39.17 0.74
CA VAL A 436 -1.25 40.52 1.32
C VAL A 436 0.18 41.05 1.34
N SER A 437 0.36 42.31 0.95
CA SER A 437 1.65 42.99 0.95
C SER A 437 1.63 44.21 1.87
N THR A 438 2.73 44.41 2.60
CA THR A 438 2.93 45.57 3.48
C THR A 438 3.83 46.63 2.85
N ILE A 439 4.27 46.42 1.61
CA ILE A 439 5.09 47.34 0.82
C ILE A 439 4.34 47.73 -0.45
N ARG A 440 4.80 48.81 -1.13
CA ARG A 440 4.21 49.22 -2.41
C ARG A 440 4.14 48.02 -3.36
N THR A 441 2.96 47.76 -3.92
CA THR A 441 2.70 46.60 -4.75
C THR A 441 1.73 46.98 -5.85
N ALA A 442 1.98 46.48 -7.06
CA ALA A 442 1.00 46.54 -8.13
C ALA A 442 0.95 45.19 -8.85
N GLU A 443 -0.24 44.83 -9.31
CA GLU A 443 -0.55 43.55 -9.93
C GLU A 443 -1.18 43.77 -11.30
N ALA A 444 -0.72 43.04 -12.31
CA ALA A 444 -1.40 42.93 -13.60
C ALA A 444 -2.07 41.55 -13.70
N LEU A 445 -3.40 41.53 -13.87
CA LEU A 445 -4.13 40.29 -14.18
C LEU A 445 -4.03 40.00 -15.67
N LEU A 446 -3.51 38.82 -16.00
CA LEU A 446 -3.19 38.40 -17.36
C LEU A 446 -4.15 37.30 -17.84
N ASP A 447 -4.66 37.48 -19.06
CA ASP A 447 -5.33 36.45 -19.85
C ASP A 447 -4.45 36.15 -21.08
N GLY A 448 -3.68 35.07 -21.00
CA GLY A 448 -2.49 34.89 -21.84
C GLY A 448 -1.49 36.03 -21.63
N GLU A 449 -1.18 36.76 -22.69
CA GLU A 449 -0.28 37.92 -22.66
C GLU A 449 -1.01 39.25 -22.40
N ARG A 450 -2.35 39.27 -22.42
CA ARG A 450 -3.14 40.49 -22.35
C ARG A 450 -3.40 40.91 -20.91
N VAL A 451 -3.11 42.16 -20.58
CA VAL A 451 -3.51 42.80 -19.32
C VAL A 451 -5.00 43.05 -19.35
N THR A 452 -5.72 42.46 -18.40
CA THR A 452 -7.18 42.64 -18.25
C THR A 452 -7.53 43.60 -17.12
N GLU A 453 -6.65 43.73 -16.13
CA GLU A 453 -6.85 44.59 -14.96
C GLU A 453 -5.50 44.95 -14.35
N VAL A 454 -5.39 46.18 -13.83
CA VAL A 454 -4.25 46.65 -13.02
C VAL A 454 -4.76 46.97 -11.62
N ARG A 455 -4.07 46.44 -10.61
CA ARG A 455 -4.44 46.59 -9.19
C ARG A 455 -3.25 47.17 -8.42
N THR A 456 -3.51 48.05 -7.46
CA THR A 456 -2.45 48.78 -6.72
C THR A 456 -2.23 48.25 -5.29
N ALA A 457 -2.68 47.02 -5.02
CA ALA A 457 -2.50 46.30 -3.77
C ALA A 457 -2.56 44.79 -4.06
N GLY A 458 -2.15 43.95 -3.11
CA GLY A 458 -2.35 42.49 -3.17
C GLY A 458 -3.67 42.05 -2.53
N SER A 459 -3.79 40.76 -2.17
CA SER A 459 -5.02 40.16 -1.64
C SER A 459 -6.18 40.11 -2.64
N ASN A 460 -5.86 39.96 -3.93
CA ASN A 460 -6.87 39.94 -4.98
C ASN A 460 -7.11 38.52 -5.50
N PRO A 461 -8.30 38.23 -6.06
CA PRO A 461 -8.59 36.95 -6.66
C PRO A 461 -7.57 36.53 -7.73
N LEU A 462 -7.27 35.23 -7.74
CA LEU A 462 -6.54 34.50 -8.78
C LEU A 462 -7.51 33.61 -9.55
N PRO A 463 -8.10 34.09 -10.67
CA PRO A 463 -9.03 33.31 -11.45
C PRO A 463 -8.37 32.10 -12.10
N GLU A 464 -9.14 31.02 -12.27
CA GLU A 464 -8.70 29.82 -12.98
C GLU A 464 -8.30 30.14 -14.42
N GLY A 465 -7.24 29.49 -14.92
CA GLY A 465 -6.71 29.70 -16.27
C GLY A 465 -6.00 31.05 -16.49
N ARG A 466 -5.96 31.93 -15.48
CA ARG A 466 -5.28 33.23 -15.53
C ARG A 466 -4.02 33.25 -14.70
N SER A 467 -3.21 34.28 -14.91
CA SER A 467 -2.04 34.55 -14.09
C SER A 467 -2.00 36.01 -13.65
N VAL A 468 -1.23 36.30 -12.60
CA VAL A 468 -1.02 37.65 -12.07
C VAL A 468 0.47 37.91 -11.98
N LEU A 469 0.94 38.95 -12.66
CA LEU A 469 2.28 39.49 -12.42
C LEU A 469 2.19 40.49 -11.27
N ALA A 470 2.69 40.10 -10.09
CA ALA A 470 2.78 40.97 -8.93
C ALA A 470 4.19 41.56 -8.82
N VAL A 471 4.30 42.88 -8.73
CA VAL A 471 5.57 43.60 -8.61
C VAL A 471 5.58 44.39 -7.32
N TYR A 472 6.61 44.15 -6.52
CA TYR A 472 6.80 44.69 -5.19
C TYR A 472 7.91 45.76 -5.19
N GLY A 473 7.73 46.77 -4.33
CA GLY A 473 8.69 47.84 -4.13
C GLY A 473 8.63 48.92 -5.21
N SER A 474 9.76 49.55 -5.50
CA SER A 474 9.78 50.74 -6.36
C SER A 474 9.38 50.46 -7.81
N ALA A 475 9.58 49.22 -8.29
CA ALA A 475 9.26 48.79 -9.64
C ALA A 475 7.75 48.62 -9.89
N ALA A 476 6.92 48.61 -8.84
CA ALA A 476 5.45 48.56 -8.97
C ALA A 476 4.89 49.66 -9.89
N ARG A 477 5.55 50.82 -9.95
CA ARG A 477 5.20 51.93 -10.84
C ARG A 477 5.12 51.55 -12.33
N PHE A 478 5.84 50.52 -12.76
CA PHE A 478 5.79 50.04 -14.15
C PHE A 478 4.50 49.30 -14.46
N ILE A 479 3.93 48.62 -13.47
CA ILE A 479 2.63 47.95 -13.58
C ILE A 479 1.50 48.96 -13.45
N GLU A 480 1.63 49.94 -12.53
CA GLU A 480 0.66 51.03 -12.36
C GLU A 480 0.46 51.89 -13.62
N ALA A 481 1.46 51.92 -14.50
CA ALA A 481 1.41 52.66 -15.76
C ALA A 481 0.71 51.89 -16.90
N LEU A 482 0.37 50.62 -16.70
CA LEU A 482 -0.32 49.81 -17.70
C LEU A 482 -1.81 50.13 -17.77
N SER A 483 -2.39 49.87 -18.92
CA SER A 483 -3.83 49.91 -19.17
C SER A 483 -4.34 48.52 -19.58
N PRO A 484 -5.64 48.23 -19.39
CA PRO A 484 -6.25 47.08 -20.04
C PRO A 484 -5.94 47.07 -21.54
N GLU A 485 -5.76 45.88 -22.11
CA GLU A 485 -5.32 45.60 -23.48
C GLU A 485 -3.82 45.75 -23.75
N ASP A 486 -3.02 46.31 -22.82
CA ASP A 486 -1.56 46.21 -22.90
C ASP A 486 -1.11 44.74 -22.86
N THR A 487 0.08 44.47 -23.40
CA THR A 487 0.64 43.12 -23.46
C THR A 487 1.84 42.97 -22.53
N ILE A 488 1.85 41.90 -21.74
CA ILE A 488 3.01 41.40 -21.00
C ILE A 488 3.32 39.99 -21.48
N TRP A 489 4.51 39.77 -22.03
CA TRP A 489 4.95 38.44 -22.43
C TRP A 489 5.83 37.82 -21.33
N THR A 490 5.37 36.73 -20.72
CA THR A 490 6.12 36.02 -19.68
C THR A 490 6.82 34.80 -20.26
N VAL A 491 8.13 34.70 -20.04
CA VAL A 491 8.98 33.61 -20.53
C VAL A 491 9.59 32.87 -19.35
N ASN A 492 9.44 31.54 -19.34
CA ASN A 492 10.11 30.63 -18.43
C ASN A 492 11.11 29.78 -19.22
N ASN A 493 12.40 30.04 -19.03
CA ASN A 493 13.46 29.28 -19.68
C ASN A 493 14.02 28.24 -18.71
N PHE A 494 14.20 27.03 -19.23
CA PHE A 494 14.77 25.89 -18.53
C PHE A 494 16.00 25.42 -19.28
N ASN A 495 17.13 25.30 -18.58
CA ASN A 495 18.38 24.76 -19.11
C ASN A 495 18.65 25.17 -20.57
N ASP A 496 19.01 26.44 -20.82
CA ASP A 496 19.16 27.01 -22.18
C ASP A 496 20.02 26.15 -23.14
N SER A 497 20.89 25.29 -22.62
CA SER A 497 21.76 24.39 -23.38
C SER A 497 21.21 22.98 -23.61
N ASP A 498 20.14 22.55 -22.93
CA ASP A 498 19.59 21.19 -23.01
C ASP A 498 18.15 21.22 -23.55
N GLN A 499 18.03 21.04 -24.87
CA GLN A 499 16.75 21.06 -25.57
C GLN A 499 15.81 19.93 -25.15
N SER A 500 16.28 18.89 -24.46
CA SER A 500 15.43 17.78 -24.03
C SER A 500 14.33 18.24 -23.06
N TRP A 501 14.59 19.27 -22.25
CA TRP A 501 13.63 19.86 -21.32
C TRP A 501 12.53 20.67 -21.99
N MET A 502 12.78 21.23 -23.18
CA MET A 502 11.84 22.16 -23.86
C MET A 502 10.51 21.51 -24.25
N SER A 503 10.48 20.19 -24.37
CA SER A 503 9.27 19.44 -24.74
C SER A 503 8.55 18.80 -23.55
N MET A 504 9.05 19.02 -22.33
CA MET A 504 8.46 18.48 -21.10
C MET A 504 7.29 19.36 -20.66
N THR A 505 6.15 18.74 -20.37
CA THR A 505 4.93 19.43 -19.91
C THR A 505 4.71 19.23 -18.42
N ASN A 506 5.39 18.27 -17.80
CA ASN A 506 5.33 18.03 -16.38
C ASN A 506 6.74 17.93 -15.82
N ILE A 507 6.95 18.48 -14.63
CA ILE A 507 8.22 18.42 -13.91
C ILE A 507 7.93 18.21 -12.44
N VAL A 508 8.66 17.31 -11.81
CA VAL A 508 8.76 17.25 -10.35
C VAL A 508 10.23 17.21 -9.94
N GLN A 509 10.53 17.83 -8.80
CA GLN A 509 11.84 17.74 -8.19
C GLN A 509 11.79 16.90 -6.92
N GLY A 510 12.72 15.97 -6.83
CA GLY A 510 12.89 15.09 -5.69
C GLY A 510 14.34 15.10 -5.23
N GLY A 511 14.90 13.91 -5.13
CA GLY A 511 16.31 13.69 -4.88
C GLY A 511 16.57 12.72 -3.73
N PRO A 512 17.65 11.92 -3.81
CA PRO A 512 18.59 11.90 -4.92
C PRO A 512 18.13 11.03 -6.09
N PHE A 513 18.78 11.18 -7.24
CA PHE A 513 18.70 10.23 -8.34
C PHE A 513 19.38 8.92 -7.94
N LEU A 514 18.63 7.83 -7.93
CA LEU A 514 19.06 6.55 -7.37
C LEU A 514 19.65 5.61 -8.43
N LEU A 515 19.05 5.61 -9.62
CA LEU A 515 19.44 4.74 -10.72
C LEU A 515 19.50 5.52 -12.03
N SER A 516 20.58 5.30 -12.78
CA SER A 516 20.71 5.75 -14.17
C SER A 516 21.23 4.62 -15.02
N ASN A 517 20.52 4.27 -16.10
CA ASN A 517 20.84 3.11 -16.93
C ASN A 517 21.03 1.81 -16.11
N GLY A 518 20.24 1.63 -15.05
CA GLY A 518 20.31 0.46 -14.17
C GLY A 518 21.51 0.45 -13.24
N GLU A 519 22.34 1.49 -13.25
CA GLU A 519 23.47 1.65 -12.34
C GLU A 519 23.11 2.47 -11.10
N VAL A 520 23.57 2.00 -9.94
CA VAL A 520 23.33 2.65 -8.65
C VAL A 520 24.20 3.88 -8.56
N LEU A 521 23.56 5.02 -8.26
CA LEU A 521 24.24 6.28 -8.02
C LEU A 521 24.43 6.49 -6.51
N THR A 522 25.55 7.09 -6.14
CA THR A 522 25.93 7.33 -4.73
C THR A 522 25.90 8.80 -4.34
N GLU A 523 25.58 9.69 -5.28
CA GLU A 523 25.48 11.12 -5.03
C GLU A 523 24.34 11.44 -4.07
N SER A 524 24.63 12.26 -3.05
CA SER A 524 23.67 12.60 -2.00
C SER A 524 22.86 13.85 -2.30
N GLU A 525 23.20 14.62 -3.34
CA GLU A 525 22.53 15.89 -3.70
C GLU A 525 22.42 16.88 -2.51
N ASN A 526 23.49 16.95 -1.71
CA ASN A 526 23.58 17.75 -0.49
C ASN A 526 22.53 17.41 0.58
N LEU A 527 21.99 16.19 0.57
CA LEU A 527 21.09 15.69 1.61
C LEU A 527 21.89 15.25 2.84
N GLY A 528 21.40 15.60 4.03
CA GLY A 528 22.08 15.29 5.29
C GLY A 528 22.11 13.79 5.62
N GLU A 529 23.11 13.37 6.41
CA GLU A 529 23.35 11.96 6.75
C GLU A 529 22.15 11.24 7.39
N SER A 530 21.38 11.95 8.22
CA SER A 530 20.17 11.40 8.85
C SER A 530 19.12 11.00 7.84
N PHE A 531 19.11 11.62 6.65
CA PHE A 531 18.23 11.27 5.54
C PHE A 531 18.84 10.18 4.65
N THR A 532 20.16 10.19 4.43
CA THR A 532 20.80 9.29 3.45
C THR A 532 21.11 7.91 4.02
N HIS A 533 21.64 7.84 5.25
CA HIS A 533 22.20 6.62 5.84
C HIS A 533 21.27 5.93 6.84
N ARG A 534 20.20 6.58 7.29
CA ARG A 534 19.20 5.95 8.16
C ARG A 534 18.09 5.29 7.37
N ARG A 535 17.49 4.27 7.97
CA ARG A 535 16.34 3.58 7.42
C ARG A 535 15.07 4.40 7.63
N HIS A 536 14.37 4.66 6.54
CA HIS A 536 13.08 5.34 6.55
C HIS A 536 12.11 4.65 5.60
N PRO A 537 10.80 4.88 5.76
CA PRO A 537 9.88 4.74 4.66
C PRO A 537 10.36 5.61 3.48
N ARG A 538 10.29 5.08 2.26
CA ARG A 538 10.79 5.76 1.06
C ARG A 538 9.75 5.69 -0.05
N THR A 539 9.72 6.75 -0.84
CA THR A 539 8.94 6.82 -2.07
C THR A 539 9.88 7.05 -3.25
N ALA A 540 9.65 6.36 -4.36
CA ALA A 540 10.38 6.58 -5.60
C ALA A 540 9.47 6.51 -6.81
N VAL A 541 9.87 7.19 -7.89
CA VAL A 541 9.25 7.16 -9.21
C VAL A 541 10.31 6.95 -10.26
N GLY A 542 9.96 6.31 -11.37
CA GLY A 542 10.91 6.12 -12.45
C GLY A 542 10.38 5.26 -13.58
N LEU A 543 11.33 4.70 -14.34
CA LEU A 543 11.06 3.85 -15.50
C LEU A 543 11.71 2.48 -15.36
N THR A 544 11.01 1.43 -15.79
CA THR A 544 11.56 0.07 -15.91
C THR A 544 12.50 -0.03 -17.13
N GLY A 545 13.18 -1.16 -17.27
CA GLY A 545 13.98 -1.48 -18.47
C GLY A 545 13.16 -1.49 -19.77
N GLU A 546 11.85 -1.70 -19.69
CA GLU A 546 10.90 -1.69 -20.82
C GLU A 546 10.29 -0.30 -21.08
N GLY A 547 10.69 0.73 -20.32
CA GLY A 547 10.15 2.09 -20.44
C GLY A 547 8.77 2.28 -19.80
N GLU A 548 8.32 1.35 -18.96
CA GLU A 548 7.08 1.47 -18.18
C GLU A 548 7.29 2.38 -16.97
N TRP A 549 6.28 3.19 -16.64
CA TRP A 549 6.32 3.99 -15.41
C TRP A 549 6.18 3.10 -14.19
N PHE A 550 6.82 3.47 -13.09
CA PHE A 550 6.52 2.89 -11.79
C PHE A 550 6.36 3.92 -10.67
N PHE A 551 5.49 3.60 -9.73
CA PHE A 551 5.46 4.16 -8.38
C PHE A 551 5.96 3.10 -7.40
N PHE A 552 6.77 3.51 -6.43
CA PHE A 552 7.31 2.62 -5.41
C PHE A 552 7.15 3.25 -4.03
N VAL A 553 6.69 2.46 -3.06
CA VAL A 553 6.78 2.79 -1.64
C VAL A 553 7.36 1.61 -0.87
N GLY A 554 8.44 1.87 -0.15
CA GLY A 554 9.00 0.98 0.86
C GLY A 554 8.57 1.44 2.24
N ASP A 555 7.90 0.58 3.00
CA ASP A 555 7.46 0.91 4.35
C ASP A 555 8.64 0.95 5.32
N GLY A 556 8.47 1.64 6.46
CA GLY A 556 9.51 1.74 7.49
C GLY A 556 9.00 2.22 8.83
N ARG A 557 9.89 2.33 9.82
CA ARG A 557 9.58 2.76 11.21
C ARG A 557 8.56 1.85 11.93
N ASN A 558 8.32 0.64 11.42
CA ASN A 558 7.50 -0.36 12.06
C ASN A 558 8.27 -1.67 12.11
N ALA A 559 9.01 -1.93 13.19
CA ALA A 559 9.97 -3.02 13.23
C ALA A 559 9.35 -4.44 13.19
N LEU A 560 8.03 -4.58 13.33
CA LEU A 560 7.33 -5.86 13.10
C LEU A 560 6.94 -6.08 11.64
N HIS A 561 6.74 -4.99 10.88
CA HIS A 561 6.26 -5.00 9.50
C HIS A 561 7.36 -4.68 8.49
N SER A 562 8.02 -3.53 8.67
CA SER A 562 9.15 -3.09 7.86
C SER A 562 10.01 -2.10 8.63
N VAL A 563 11.31 -2.36 8.70
CA VAL A 563 12.27 -1.42 9.30
C VAL A 563 12.55 -0.22 8.37
N GLY A 564 12.32 -0.33 7.06
CA GLY A 564 12.59 0.75 6.10
C GLY A 564 13.97 0.69 5.49
N PHE A 565 14.30 1.64 4.62
CA PHE A 565 15.43 1.55 3.69
C PHE A 565 16.35 2.77 3.83
N THR A 566 17.66 2.54 3.80
CA THR A 566 18.62 3.56 3.38
C THR A 566 18.45 3.81 1.88
N LEU A 567 18.99 4.91 1.36
CA LEU A 567 18.88 5.22 -0.07
C LEU A 567 19.61 4.19 -0.95
N ASP A 568 20.75 3.69 -0.47
CA ASP A 568 21.56 2.67 -1.14
C ASP A 568 20.85 1.29 -1.16
N GLU A 569 20.19 0.91 -0.06
CA GLU A 569 19.33 -0.28 -0.03
C GLU A 569 18.14 -0.15 -0.98
N LEU A 570 17.48 1.02 -0.99
CA LEU A 570 16.38 1.31 -1.92
C LEU A 570 16.82 1.20 -3.37
N ALA A 571 17.96 1.80 -3.74
CA ALA A 571 18.49 1.73 -5.10
C ALA A 571 18.74 0.28 -5.55
N ARG A 572 19.32 -0.56 -4.68
CA ARG A 572 19.49 -1.99 -4.96
C ARG A 572 18.18 -2.74 -5.10
N VAL A 573 17.19 -2.45 -4.25
CA VAL A 573 15.85 -3.06 -4.35
C VAL A 573 15.20 -2.70 -5.69
N LEU A 574 15.25 -1.42 -6.09
CA LEU A 574 14.70 -0.95 -7.36
C LEU A 574 15.42 -1.57 -8.56
N LYS A 575 16.76 -1.66 -8.54
CA LYS A 575 17.55 -2.34 -9.58
C LYS A 575 17.12 -3.80 -9.72
N ASN A 576 17.01 -4.53 -8.62
CA ASN A 576 16.56 -5.93 -8.61
C ASN A 576 15.10 -6.10 -9.02
N ALA A 577 14.27 -5.06 -8.87
CA ALA A 577 12.88 -5.05 -9.31
C ALA A 577 12.71 -4.68 -10.80
N GLY A 578 13.81 -4.37 -11.51
CA GLY A 578 13.81 -4.06 -12.95
C GLY A 578 13.77 -2.56 -13.29
N ALA A 579 13.99 -1.67 -12.32
CA ALA A 579 14.09 -0.23 -12.57
C ALA A 579 15.39 0.12 -13.31
N MET A 580 15.27 0.98 -14.32
CA MET A 580 16.39 1.51 -15.12
C MET A 580 16.75 2.93 -14.68
N TYR A 581 15.73 3.74 -14.44
CA TYR A 581 15.85 5.10 -13.92
C TYR A 581 14.96 5.24 -12.70
N ALA A 582 15.47 5.86 -11.63
CA ALA A 582 14.70 6.02 -10.40
C ALA A 582 15.08 7.29 -9.66
N LEU A 583 14.08 8.14 -9.38
CA LEU A 583 14.20 9.34 -8.57
C LEU A 583 13.55 9.09 -7.20
N ASN A 584 14.30 9.35 -6.13
CA ASN A 584 13.72 9.38 -4.78
C ASN A 584 12.80 10.61 -4.62
N LEU A 585 11.66 10.43 -3.97
CA LEU A 585 10.71 11.49 -3.61
C LEU A 585 10.69 11.71 -2.09
N ASP A 586 9.76 12.53 -1.59
CA ASP A 586 9.62 12.71 -0.14
C ASP A 586 9.21 11.39 0.53
N GLY A 587 9.76 11.14 1.72
CA GLY A 587 9.65 9.86 2.41
C GLY A 587 9.11 10.00 3.83
N GLY A 588 9.44 9.05 4.69
CA GLY A 588 8.94 9.04 6.07
C GLY A 588 7.41 8.99 6.11
N GLY A 589 6.78 9.80 6.96
CA GLY A 589 5.32 9.82 7.10
C GLY A 589 4.57 10.32 5.87
N SER A 590 5.27 10.89 4.88
CA SER A 590 4.69 11.25 3.58
C SER A 590 4.51 10.03 2.66
N SER A 591 5.21 8.91 2.92
CA SER A 591 5.23 7.75 2.02
C SER A 591 3.87 7.04 1.98
N GLN A 592 3.18 7.21 0.85
CA GLN A 592 1.79 6.77 0.65
C GLN A 592 1.64 6.28 -0.77
N ILE A 593 1.03 5.10 -0.95
CA ILE A 593 0.67 4.57 -2.27
C ILE A 593 -0.74 3.96 -2.22
N MET A 594 -1.57 4.27 -3.19
CA MET A 594 -2.98 3.89 -3.17
C MET A 594 -3.60 3.67 -4.54
N THR A 595 -4.78 3.02 -4.50
CA THR A 595 -5.73 2.90 -5.61
C THR A 595 -7.13 3.21 -5.06
N GLU A 596 -8.16 3.09 -5.89
CA GLU A 596 -9.56 3.16 -5.45
C GLU A 596 -9.93 2.14 -4.35
N LYS A 597 -9.19 1.03 -4.24
CA LYS A 597 -9.36 0.02 -3.18
C LYS A 597 -8.78 0.46 -1.82
N GLY A 598 -8.10 1.60 -1.76
CA GLY A 598 -7.43 2.12 -0.58
C GLY A 598 -5.90 2.06 -0.66
N LEU A 599 -5.26 2.11 0.51
CA LEU A 599 -3.81 2.12 0.68
C LEU A 599 -3.20 0.75 0.40
N TRP A 600 -2.03 0.75 -0.22
CA TRP A 600 -1.22 -0.43 -0.50
C TRP A 600 0.09 -0.46 0.32
N ASN A 601 0.14 0.32 1.40
CA ASN A 601 1.27 0.36 2.33
C ASN A 601 0.79 0.73 3.75
N VAL A 602 1.65 0.51 4.75
CA VAL A 602 1.39 0.89 6.14
C VAL A 602 1.98 2.26 6.43
N LEU A 603 1.11 3.21 6.77
CA LEU A 603 1.49 4.59 7.10
C LEU A 603 2.37 4.64 8.34
N SER A 604 3.56 5.24 8.25
CA SER A 604 4.51 5.23 9.36
C SER A 604 4.06 6.06 10.57
N ASP A 605 3.18 7.03 10.35
CA ASP A 605 2.64 7.90 11.39
C ASP A 605 1.28 7.38 11.91
N GLY A 606 0.79 6.26 11.36
CA GLY A 606 -0.51 5.65 11.71
C GLY A 606 -1.73 6.38 11.15
N LEU A 607 -1.54 7.54 10.52
CA LEU A 607 -2.56 8.24 9.75
C LEU A 607 -1.96 8.78 8.45
N GLU A 608 -2.83 9.17 7.53
CA GLU A 608 -2.42 9.82 6.30
C GLU A 608 -1.90 11.23 6.63
N ARG A 609 -0.60 11.45 6.43
CA ARG A 609 -0.01 12.78 6.51
C ARG A 609 -0.50 13.62 5.33
N PRO A 610 -0.99 14.85 5.58
CA PRO A 610 -1.22 15.83 4.52
C PRO A 610 0.08 16.22 3.82
N VAL A 611 0.10 16.18 2.48
CA VAL A 611 1.25 16.52 1.63
C VAL A 611 0.92 17.67 0.69
N SER A 612 1.96 18.29 0.13
CA SER A 612 1.83 19.42 -0.79
C SER A 612 1.35 19.02 -2.18
N TYR A 613 1.76 17.84 -2.65
CA TYR A 613 1.36 17.31 -3.95
C TYR A 613 1.64 15.80 -4.02
N GLY A 614 1.06 15.13 -5.01
CA GLY A 614 1.25 13.73 -5.36
C GLY A 614 1.55 13.52 -6.85
N LEU A 615 1.68 12.27 -7.24
CA LEU A 615 1.66 11.82 -8.63
C LEU A 615 0.51 10.83 -8.79
N GLY A 616 -0.27 10.97 -9.86
CA GLY A 616 -1.39 10.11 -10.21
C GLY A 616 -1.16 9.42 -11.54
N ALA A 617 -1.58 8.16 -11.65
CA ALA A 617 -1.68 7.44 -12.91
C ALA A 617 -3.13 7.50 -13.40
N PHE A 618 -3.32 7.94 -14.63
CA PHE A 618 -4.62 8.11 -15.29
C PHE A 618 -4.70 7.18 -16.49
N MET A 619 -5.84 6.52 -16.68
CA MET A 619 -6.10 5.78 -17.92
C MET A 619 -6.14 6.78 -19.08
N ARG A 620 -5.41 6.51 -20.15
CA ARG A 620 -5.55 7.27 -21.39
C ARG A 620 -6.95 7.01 -21.94
N GLU A 621 -7.64 8.07 -22.35
CA GLU A 621 -8.87 7.90 -23.12
C GLU A 621 -8.53 7.13 -24.41
N PRO A 622 -9.36 6.14 -24.81
CA PRO A 622 -9.16 5.50 -26.10
C PRO A 622 -9.22 6.58 -27.17
N VAL A 623 -8.12 6.74 -27.91
CA VAL A 623 -8.09 7.64 -29.06
C VAL A 623 -9.12 7.09 -30.04
N LEU A 624 -10.30 7.69 -30.06
CA LEU A 624 -11.29 7.44 -31.11
C LEU A 624 -10.68 7.99 -32.39
N HIS A 625 -9.95 7.14 -33.11
CA HIS A 625 -9.64 7.42 -34.50
C HIS A 625 -10.98 7.45 -35.23
N GLY A 626 -11.47 8.67 -35.49
CA GLY A 626 -12.60 8.91 -36.36
C GLY A 626 -12.30 8.29 -37.72
N TRP A 627 -13.15 7.35 -38.12
CA TRP A 627 -13.21 6.83 -39.47
C TRP A 627 -13.86 7.85 -40.41
#